data_AF-A0A482J5U0-F1
#
_entry.id   AF-A0A482J5U0-F1
#
_cell.length_a   1.000
_cell.length_b   1.000
_cell.length_c   1.000
_cell.angle_alpha   90.00
_cell.angle_beta   90.00
_cell.angle_gamma   90.00
#
_symmetry.space_group_name_H-M   'P 1'
#
loop_
_entity.id
_entity.type
_entity.pdbx_description
1 polymer ?
#
loop_
_entity_poly.entity_id
_entity_poly.type
_entity_poly.pdbx_seq_one_letter_code
_entity_poly.pdbx_strand_id
1 'polypeptide(L)'
;MPFLAATTFLLYAHMIATFRALSNRDGPQRLTAVLHWLAATVGACAVIFGFGLEAVFTGAQRPGTNLSVPLFFALGVLTVIVFGKKLLAARHQAAEGPAFRVGMIVWAVLAGIYLTGTAIDHWVFFSDRDKSGIGDARALGVDDVQCDGISLVRIDSETARYRCPTSLVWGGVLSEWPFAPWPSYQAGESEKLKRGIEALHRNAVQVR
;
A
#
# COMPACT_ATOMS: atom_id res chain seq x y z
N MET A 1 1.90 12.79 4.25
CA MET A 1 1.90 11.58 3.39
C MET A 1 3.04 10.62 3.80
N PRO A 2 2.95 9.96 4.96
CA PRO A 2 4.03 9.11 5.47
C PRO A 2 4.29 7.88 4.59
N PHE A 3 3.25 7.33 3.94
CA PHE A 3 3.40 6.23 2.99
C PHE A 3 4.36 6.54 1.84
N LEU A 4 4.14 7.67 1.16
CA LEU A 4 5.00 8.08 0.04
C LEU A 4 6.44 8.32 0.53
N ALA A 5 6.62 8.98 1.68
CA ALA A 5 7.94 9.22 2.25
C ALA A 5 8.68 7.91 2.58
N ALA A 6 8.00 6.92 3.16
CA ALA A 6 8.56 5.60 3.45
C ALA A 6 8.94 4.86 2.17
N THR A 7 8.04 4.83 1.18
CA THR A 7 8.30 4.20 -0.13
C THR A 7 9.50 4.84 -0.82
N THR A 8 9.54 6.17 -0.93
CA THR A 8 10.65 6.90 -1.56
C THR A 8 11.96 6.65 -0.82
N PHE A 9 11.95 6.68 0.51
CA PHE A 9 13.12 6.34 1.32
C PHE A 9 13.64 4.93 0.97
N LEU A 10 12.76 3.93 0.93
CA LEU A 10 13.14 2.56 0.62
C LEU A 10 13.71 2.40 -0.79
N LEU A 11 13.12 3.06 -1.79
CA LEU A 11 13.65 3.07 -3.15
C LEU A 11 15.10 3.58 -3.19
N TYR A 12 15.38 4.71 -2.54
CA TYR A 12 16.74 5.23 -2.43
C TYR A 12 17.66 4.30 -1.63
N ALA A 13 17.20 3.77 -0.50
CA ALA A 13 17.99 2.87 0.33
C ALA A 13 18.40 1.59 -0.41
N HIS A 14 17.47 1.00 -1.16
CA HIS A 14 17.74 -0.15 -2.02
C HIS A 14 18.68 0.21 -3.18
N MET A 15 18.46 1.32 -3.87
CA MET A 15 19.32 1.77 -4.97
C MET A 15 20.77 2.01 -4.51
N ILE A 16 20.97 2.73 -3.40
CA ILE A 16 22.30 2.98 -2.82
C ILE A 16 22.96 1.67 -2.40
N ALA A 17 22.20 0.75 -1.79
CA ALA A 17 22.72 -0.55 -1.38
C ALA A 17 23.14 -1.41 -2.57
N THR A 18 22.41 -1.37 -3.68
CA THR A 18 22.78 -2.02 -4.94
C THR A 18 24.11 -1.48 -5.46
N PHE A 19 24.25 -0.15 -5.59
CA PHE A 19 25.50 0.45 -6.09
C PHE A 19 26.69 0.12 -5.20
N ARG A 20 26.53 0.18 -3.88
CA ARG A 20 27.60 -0.21 -2.94
C ARG A 20 28.01 -1.67 -3.07
N ALA A 21 27.04 -2.58 -3.20
CA ALA A 21 27.31 -4.01 -3.35
C ALA A 21 27.98 -4.34 -4.71
N LEU A 22 27.65 -3.60 -5.78
CA LEU A 22 28.30 -3.74 -7.09
C LEU A 22 29.69 -3.11 -7.14
N SER A 23 29.94 -2.05 -6.38
CA SER A 23 31.23 -1.35 -6.33
C SER A 23 32.32 -2.15 -5.59
N ASN A 24 31.95 -3.05 -4.69
CA ASN A 24 32.90 -3.90 -3.97
C ASN A 24 33.26 -5.12 -4.82
N ARG A 25 34.56 -5.28 -5.13
CA ARG A 25 35.06 -6.32 -6.06
C ARG A 25 35.25 -7.71 -5.46
N ASP A 26 35.13 -7.86 -4.14
CA ASP A 26 35.43 -9.11 -3.43
C ASP A 26 34.16 -9.94 -3.10
N GLY A 27 34.00 -11.09 -3.76
CA GLY A 27 33.16 -12.21 -3.28
C GLY A 27 31.63 -12.01 -3.28
N PRO A 28 30.86 -12.79 -2.49
CA PRO A 28 29.44 -13.19 -2.68
C PRO A 28 28.37 -12.07 -2.60
N GLN A 29 28.77 -10.82 -2.77
CA GLN A 29 27.92 -9.62 -2.72
C GLN A 29 26.99 -9.47 -3.94
N ARG A 30 27.19 -10.26 -4.99
CA ARG A 30 26.33 -10.26 -6.19
C ARG A 30 24.88 -10.60 -5.88
N LEU A 31 24.63 -11.60 -5.04
CA LEU A 31 23.26 -11.97 -4.65
C LEU A 31 22.60 -10.83 -3.85
N THR A 32 23.34 -10.20 -2.94
CA THR A 32 22.84 -9.04 -2.18
C THR A 32 22.53 -7.85 -3.08
N ALA A 33 23.39 -7.57 -4.08
CA ALA A 33 23.13 -6.55 -5.09
C ALA A 33 21.86 -6.84 -5.89
N VAL A 34 21.69 -8.08 -6.36
CA VAL A 34 20.50 -8.54 -7.10
C VAL A 34 19.24 -8.39 -6.26
N LEU A 35 19.26 -8.78 -4.97
CA LEU A 35 18.10 -8.65 -4.08
C LEU A 35 17.71 -7.19 -3.84
N HIS A 36 18.70 -6.29 -3.64
CA HIS A 36 18.40 -4.87 -3.48
C HIS A 36 17.88 -4.25 -4.78
N TRP A 37 18.45 -4.62 -5.93
CA TRP A 37 17.98 -4.17 -7.23
C TRP A 37 16.55 -4.64 -7.51
N LEU A 38 16.26 -5.92 -7.28
CA LEU A 38 14.93 -6.49 -7.43
C LEU A 38 13.90 -5.74 -6.56
N ALA A 39 14.22 -5.48 -5.29
CA ALA A 39 13.34 -4.74 -4.40
C ALA A 39 13.11 -3.29 -4.88
N ALA A 40 14.15 -2.58 -5.35
CA ALA A 40 13.99 -1.26 -5.94
C ALA A 40 13.10 -1.28 -7.19
N THR A 41 13.29 -2.26 -8.08
CA THR A 41 12.47 -2.45 -9.28
C THR A 41 11.02 -2.73 -8.92
N VAL A 42 10.76 -3.66 -7.99
CA VAL A 42 9.41 -3.97 -7.50
C VAL A 42 8.73 -2.73 -6.93
N GLY A 43 9.45 -1.95 -6.12
CA GLY A 43 8.93 -0.69 -5.58
C GLY A 43 8.64 0.37 -6.64
N ALA A 44 9.51 0.51 -7.63
CA ALA A 44 9.30 1.44 -8.75
C ALA A 44 8.06 1.04 -9.56
N CYS A 45 7.90 -0.27 -9.84
CA CYS A 45 6.70 -0.80 -10.47
C CYS A 45 5.46 -0.52 -9.62
N ALA A 46 5.51 -0.71 -8.29
CA ALA A 46 4.39 -0.43 -7.39
C ALA A 46 3.90 1.02 -7.54
N VAL A 47 4.83 1.98 -7.58
CA VAL A 47 4.51 3.41 -7.78
C VAL A 47 3.93 3.66 -9.17
N ILE A 48 4.55 3.13 -10.23
CA ILE A 48 4.09 3.33 -11.62
C ILE A 48 2.67 2.78 -11.82
N PHE A 49 2.42 1.54 -11.42
CA PHE A 49 1.08 0.93 -11.49
C PHE A 49 0.09 1.65 -10.58
N GLY A 50 0.54 2.10 -9.41
CA GLY A 50 -0.29 2.84 -8.47
C GLY A 50 -0.78 4.18 -9.01
N PHE A 51 -0.07 4.83 -9.93
CA PHE A 51 -0.56 6.03 -10.62
C PHE A 51 -1.59 5.75 -11.72
N GLY A 52 -2.07 4.50 -11.85
CA GLY A 52 -3.11 4.15 -12.82
C GLY A 52 -2.58 3.99 -14.25
N LEU A 53 -1.25 3.93 -14.43
CA LEU A 53 -0.65 3.64 -15.74
C LEU A 53 -0.83 2.17 -16.16
N GLU A 54 -1.46 1.34 -15.32
CA GLU A 54 -1.79 -0.06 -15.64
C GLU A 54 -2.61 -0.18 -16.93
N ALA A 55 -3.62 0.67 -17.13
CA ALA A 55 -4.44 0.66 -18.34
C ALA A 55 -3.63 1.02 -19.60
N VAL A 56 -2.59 1.87 -19.45
CA VAL A 56 -1.67 2.24 -20.55
C VAL A 56 -0.73 1.08 -20.89
N PHE A 57 -0.22 0.35 -19.88
CA PHE A 57 0.77 -0.71 -20.09
C PHE A 57 0.17 -2.07 -20.44
N THR A 58 -1.01 -2.40 -19.91
CA THR A 58 -1.65 -3.71 -20.09
C THR A 58 -2.66 -3.71 -21.24
N GLY A 59 -3.05 -2.54 -21.76
CA GLY A 59 -4.13 -2.39 -22.74
C GLY A 59 -5.51 -2.84 -22.22
N ALA A 60 -5.63 -3.14 -20.92
CA ALA A 60 -6.87 -3.60 -20.34
C ALA A 60 -7.80 -2.41 -20.04
N GLN A 61 -8.98 -2.40 -20.66
CA GLN A 61 -10.10 -1.53 -20.29
C GLN A 61 -10.91 -2.04 -19.08
N ARG A 62 -10.53 -3.19 -18.53
CA ARG A 62 -11.28 -3.79 -17.42
C ARG A 62 -10.87 -3.15 -16.09
N PRO A 63 -11.81 -3.01 -15.14
CA PRO A 63 -11.46 -2.81 -13.75
C PRO A 63 -10.56 -3.98 -13.30
N GLY A 64 -9.26 -3.73 -13.27
CA GLY A 64 -8.25 -4.70 -12.91
C GLY A 64 -7.98 -4.68 -11.40
N THR A 65 -7.57 -5.83 -10.88
CA THR A 65 -6.89 -5.94 -9.58
C THR A 65 -5.79 -4.89 -9.50
N ASN A 66 -5.85 -3.99 -8.51
CA ASN A 66 -4.83 -2.97 -8.27
C ASN A 66 -3.46 -3.61 -7.98
N LEU A 67 -2.61 -3.74 -9.02
CA LEU A 67 -1.32 -4.41 -8.90
C LEU A 67 -0.34 -3.69 -7.98
N SER A 68 -0.57 -2.40 -7.68
CA SER A 68 0.30 -1.66 -6.78
C SER A 68 0.33 -2.27 -5.37
N VAL A 69 -0.79 -2.79 -4.87
CA VAL A 69 -0.89 -3.34 -3.51
C VAL A 69 0.01 -4.57 -3.30
N PRO A 70 -0.08 -5.64 -4.10
CA PRO A 70 0.83 -6.79 -3.95
C PRO A 70 2.29 -6.40 -4.19
N LEU A 71 2.57 -5.41 -5.04
CA LEU A 71 3.94 -4.93 -5.25
C LEU A 71 4.47 -4.14 -4.05
N PHE A 72 3.67 -3.30 -3.40
CA PHE A 72 4.04 -2.63 -2.15
C PHE A 72 4.24 -3.63 -1.00
N PHE A 73 3.39 -4.66 -0.92
CA PHE A 73 3.58 -5.76 0.02
C PHE A 73 4.92 -6.48 -0.22
N ALA A 74 5.20 -6.86 -1.47
CA ALA A 74 6.44 -7.52 -1.84
C ALA A 74 7.68 -6.67 -1.55
N LEU A 75 7.62 -5.36 -1.85
CA LEU A 75 8.67 -4.40 -1.45
C LEU A 75 8.89 -4.43 0.07
N GLY A 76 7.83 -4.34 0.87
CA GLY A 76 7.90 -4.37 2.33
C GLY A 76 8.56 -5.65 2.85
N VAL A 77 8.12 -6.82 2.37
CA VAL A 77 8.66 -8.13 2.77
C VAL A 77 10.13 -8.27 2.36
N LEU A 78 10.48 -7.93 1.11
CA LEU A 78 11.87 -7.98 0.64
C LEU A 78 12.77 -7.04 1.46
N THR A 79 12.27 -5.85 1.80
CA THR A 79 12.97 -4.88 2.65
C THR A 79 13.26 -5.48 4.02
N VAL A 80 12.25 -6.04 4.69
CA VAL A 80 12.39 -6.66 6.01
C VAL A 80 13.38 -7.82 5.99
N ILE A 81 13.34 -8.67 4.96
CA ILE A 81 14.27 -9.79 4.83
C ILE A 81 15.71 -9.29 4.64
N VAL A 82 15.93 -8.39 3.69
CA VAL A 82 17.30 -7.98 3.30
C VAL A 82 17.92 -7.07 4.36
N PHE A 83 17.20 -6.07 4.87
CA PHE A 83 17.70 -5.20 5.93
C PHE A 83 17.67 -5.86 7.31
N GLY A 84 16.73 -6.79 7.58
CA GLY A 84 16.71 -7.58 8.81
C GLY A 84 17.94 -8.49 8.91
N LYS A 85 18.34 -9.16 7.82
CA LYS A 85 19.61 -9.90 7.77
C LYS A 85 20.81 -9.00 8.05
N LYS A 86 20.85 -7.78 7.48
CA LYS A 86 21.91 -6.80 7.78
C LYS A 86 21.92 -6.36 9.24
N LEU A 87 20.75 -6.19 9.84
CA LEU A 87 20.62 -5.81 11.24
C LEU A 87 21.13 -6.91 12.17
N LEU A 88 20.79 -8.18 11.88
CA LEU A 88 21.29 -9.34 12.62
C LEU A 88 22.81 -9.48 12.48
N ALA A 89 23.36 -9.30 11.27
CA ALA A 89 24.81 -9.31 11.06
C ALA A 89 25.52 -8.18 11.82
N ALA A 90 24.92 -6.98 11.85
CA ALA A 90 25.47 -5.83 12.58
C ALA A 90 25.52 -6.05 14.10
N ARG A 91 24.62 -6.87 14.68
CA ARG A 91 24.66 -7.22 16.11
C ARG A 91 25.95 -7.96 16.49
N HIS A 92 26.44 -8.83 15.61
CA HIS A 92 27.68 -9.57 15.85
C HIS A 92 28.94 -8.73 15.64
N GLN A 93 28.81 -7.56 15.01
CA GLN A 93 29.90 -6.63 14.69
C GLN A 93 29.82 -5.34 15.53
N ALA A 94 29.00 -5.32 16.58
CA ALA A 94 28.57 -4.13 17.31
C ALA A 94 29.70 -3.37 18.05
N ALA A 95 30.95 -3.84 18.01
CA ALA A 95 32.08 -3.16 18.62
C ALA A 95 32.63 -1.97 17.80
N GLU A 96 32.40 -1.89 16.47
CA GLU A 96 33.15 -0.94 15.62
C GLU A 96 32.33 -0.20 14.53
N GLY A 97 30.99 -0.33 14.52
CA GLY A 97 30.15 0.28 13.48
C GLY A 97 29.65 1.71 13.80
N PRO A 98 29.55 2.63 12.81
CA PRO A 98 28.96 3.96 13.04
C PRO A 98 27.45 3.85 13.32
N ALA A 99 27.01 4.36 14.48
CA ALA A 99 25.62 4.30 14.96
C ALA A 99 24.58 4.76 13.92
N PHE A 100 24.92 5.75 13.10
CA PHE A 100 24.08 6.23 12.00
C PHE A 100 23.71 5.13 11.00
N ARG A 101 24.64 4.23 10.67
CA ARG A 101 24.40 3.12 9.75
C ARG A 101 23.39 2.13 10.33
N VAL A 102 23.50 1.83 11.62
CA VAL A 102 22.55 0.96 12.32
C VAL A 102 21.17 1.63 12.37
N GLY A 103 21.10 2.92 12.68
CA GLY A 103 19.85 3.69 12.64
C GLY A 103 19.15 3.64 11.28
N MET A 104 19.89 3.79 10.19
CA MET A 104 19.35 3.69 8.83
C MET A 104 18.82 2.29 8.49
N ILE A 105 19.49 1.23 8.97
CA ILE A 105 19.02 -0.16 8.79
C ILE A 105 17.73 -0.39 9.58
N VAL A 106 17.68 0.05 10.84
CA VAL A 106 16.47 -0.05 11.68
C VAL A 106 15.31 0.70 11.02
N TRP A 107 15.55 1.92 10.54
CA TRP A 107 14.54 2.70 9.84
C TRP A 107 14.03 2.00 8.59
N ALA A 108 14.91 1.39 7.79
CA ALA A 108 14.49 0.59 6.63
C ALA A 108 13.63 -0.61 7.01
N VAL A 109 13.96 -1.33 8.09
CA VAL A 109 13.12 -2.44 8.57
C VAL A 109 11.74 -1.94 9.01
N LEU A 110 11.67 -0.85 9.78
CA LEU A 110 10.41 -0.26 10.22
C LEU A 110 9.56 0.22 9.04
N ALA A 111 10.15 0.89 8.05
CA ALA A 111 9.47 1.28 6.83
C ALA A 111 8.96 0.07 6.03
N GLY A 112 9.74 -1.01 5.97
CA GLY A 112 9.32 -2.27 5.33
C GLY A 112 8.12 -2.90 6.04
N ILE A 113 8.15 -3.01 7.37
CA ILE A 113 7.03 -3.49 8.19
C ILE A 113 5.79 -2.62 7.96
N TYR A 114 5.96 -1.30 7.93
CA TYR A 114 4.89 -0.35 7.69
C TYR A 114 4.24 -0.57 6.32
N LEU A 115 5.00 -0.67 5.23
CA LEU A 115 4.46 -0.96 3.90
C LEU A 115 3.69 -2.29 3.87
N THR A 116 4.27 -3.36 4.45
CA THR A 116 3.60 -4.66 4.57
C THR A 116 2.29 -4.55 5.36
N GLY A 117 2.29 -3.83 6.49
CA GLY A 117 1.11 -3.61 7.31
C GLY A 117 0.00 -2.86 6.57
N THR A 118 0.34 -1.82 5.81
CA THR A 118 -0.66 -1.07 5.04
C THR A 118 -1.28 -1.89 3.91
N ALA A 119 -0.51 -2.77 3.25
CA ALA A 119 -1.04 -3.65 2.23
C ALA A 119 -1.96 -4.73 2.83
N ILE A 120 -1.58 -5.31 3.98
CA ILE A 120 -2.44 -6.24 4.74
C ILE A 120 -3.73 -5.53 5.18
N ASP A 121 -3.64 -4.33 5.74
CA ASP A 121 -4.79 -3.53 6.15
C ASP A 121 -5.78 -3.31 4.99
N HIS A 122 -5.27 -3.04 3.78
CA HIS A 122 -6.10 -2.92 2.58
C HIS A 122 -6.79 -4.23 2.21
N TRP A 123 -6.06 -5.37 2.19
CA TRP A 123 -6.67 -6.67 1.89
C TRP A 123 -7.68 -7.11 2.94
N VAL A 124 -7.42 -6.83 4.21
CA VAL A 124 -8.37 -7.08 5.29
C VAL A 124 -9.63 -6.26 5.06
N PHE A 125 -9.52 -4.98 4.70
CA PHE A 125 -10.68 -4.13 4.44
C PHE A 125 -11.54 -4.65 3.27
N PHE A 126 -10.92 -5.00 2.14
CA PHE A 126 -11.58 -5.51 0.93
C PHE A 126 -11.68 -7.05 0.88
N SER A 127 -11.64 -7.72 2.03
CA SER A 127 -11.66 -9.19 2.10
C SER A 127 -12.97 -9.80 1.58
N ASP A 128 -14.09 -9.08 1.76
CA ASP A 128 -15.42 -9.48 1.30
C ASP A 128 -15.82 -8.61 0.11
N ARG A 129 -15.59 -9.13 -1.11
CA ARG A 129 -15.72 -8.37 -2.36
C ARG A 129 -17.16 -7.98 -2.68
N ASP A 130 -18.13 -8.78 -2.27
CA ASP A 130 -19.55 -8.50 -2.54
C ASP A 130 -20.11 -7.43 -1.59
N LYS A 131 -19.40 -7.18 -0.47
CA LYS A 131 -19.77 -6.20 0.55
C LYS A 131 -18.82 -5.02 0.64
N SER A 132 -17.85 -4.90 -0.27
CA SER A 132 -16.90 -3.79 -0.26
C SER A 132 -16.78 -3.14 -1.62
N GLY A 133 -16.47 -1.84 -1.62
CA GLY A 133 -16.38 -1.07 -2.84
C GLY A 133 -16.13 0.40 -2.58
N ILE A 134 -16.47 1.21 -3.58
CA ILE A 134 -16.35 2.66 -3.54
C ILE A 134 -17.74 3.29 -3.64
N GLY A 135 -17.93 4.41 -2.94
CA GLY A 135 -19.18 5.17 -3.00
C GLY A 135 -18.98 6.61 -2.60
N ASP A 136 -19.99 7.43 -2.84
CA ASP A 136 -20.05 8.82 -2.37
C ASP A 136 -21.20 8.94 -1.35
N ALA A 137 -20.85 9.14 -0.09
CA ALA A 137 -21.83 9.27 0.99
C ALA A 137 -22.75 10.51 0.80
N ARG A 138 -22.24 11.59 0.19
CA ARG A 138 -23.04 12.78 -0.12
C ARG A 138 -24.07 12.48 -1.19
N ALA A 139 -23.70 11.70 -2.21
CA ALA A 139 -24.64 11.26 -3.25
C ALA A 139 -25.78 10.39 -2.69
N LEU A 140 -25.54 9.69 -1.58
CA LEU A 140 -26.55 8.92 -0.85
C LEU A 140 -27.38 9.76 0.14
N GLY A 141 -27.10 11.06 0.27
CA GLY A 141 -27.80 11.94 1.23
C GLY A 141 -27.50 11.63 2.69
N VAL A 142 -26.34 11.02 2.97
CA VAL A 142 -25.93 10.57 4.31
C VAL A 142 -25.06 11.65 4.96
N ASP A 143 -25.49 12.16 6.11
CA ASP A 143 -24.93 13.34 6.79
C ASP A 143 -23.91 13.02 7.90
N ASP A 144 -23.91 11.79 8.40
CA ASP A 144 -22.98 11.31 9.45
C ASP A 144 -21.60 10.89 8.90
N VAL A 145 -21.43 10.90 7.57
CA VAL A 145 -20.15 10.59 6.89
C VAL A 145 -19.67 11.81 6.11
N GLN A 146 -18.67 12.51 6.66
CA GLN A 146 -18.10 13.71 6.04
C GLN A 146 -16.84 13.38 5.24
N CYS A 147 -17.01 12.74 4.07
CA CYS A 147 -15.91 12.59 3.10
C CYS A 147 -15.95 13.73 2.07
N ASP A 148 -14.78 14.31 1.76
CA ASP A 148 -14.60 15.22 0.61
C ASP A 148 -14.27 14.42 -0.66
N GLY A 149 -15.24 13.66 -1.16
CA GLY A 149 -15.12 12.86 -2.38
C GLY A 149 -15.41 11.37 -2.17
N ILE A 150 -14.62 10.52 -2.82
CA ILE A 150 -14.83 9.06 -2.76
C ILE A 150 -14.62 8.53 -1.34
N SER A 151 -15.47 7.59 -0.95
CA SER A 151 -15.35 6.81 0.28
C SER A 151 -15.14 5.34 -0.08
N LEU A 152 -14.20 4.69 0.60
CA LEU A 152 -14.06 3.24 0.54
C LEU A 152 -15.00 2.66 1.58
N VAL A 153 -15.87 1.75 1.19
CA VAL A 153 -16.93 1.23 2.07
C VAL A 153 -16.84 -0.28 2.16
N ARG A 154 -17.09 -0.80 3.35
CA ARG A 154 -17.33 -2.20 3.64
C ARG A 154 -18.59 -2.33 4.48
N ILE A 155 -19.53 -3.15 4.01
CA ILE A 155 -20.77 -3.45 4.70
C ILE A 155 -20.52 -4.62 5.67
N ASP A 156 -20.70 -4.36 6.96
CA ASP A 156 -20.70 -5.39 7.99
C ASP A 156 -22.15 -5.69 8.44
N SER A 157 -22.33 -6.54 9.45
CA SER A 157 -23.65 -7.06 9.86
C SER A 157 -24.61 -6.00 10.35
N GLU A 158 -24.11 -4.94 11.01
CA GLU A 158 -24.93 -3.88 11.62
C GLU A 158 -24.62 -2.50 11.06
N THR A 159 -23.34 -2.21 10.81
CA THR A 159 -22.84 -0.93 10.31
C THR A 159 -22.14 -1.07 8.96
N ALA A 160 -21.94 0.05 8.26
CA ALA A 160 -20.96 0.14 7.18
C ALA A 160 -19.70 0.83 7.71
N ARG A 161 -18.55 0.16 7.60
CA ARG A 161 -17.24 0.77 7.82
C ARG A 161 -16.85 1.58 6.60
N TYR A 162 -16.39 2.80 6.81
CA TYR A 162 -15.93 3.67 5.75
C TYR A 162 -14.50 4.15 5.99
N ARG A 163 -13.79 4.47 4.90
CA ARG A 163 -12.51 5.16 4.90
C ARG A 163 -12.58 6.32 3.90
N CYS A 164 -12.47 7.55 4.39
CA CYS A 164 -12.35 8.76 3.58
C CYS A 164 -10.87 9.05 3.33
N PRO A 165 -10.34 8.88 2.10
CA PRO A 165 -8.96 9.24 1.81
C PRO A 165 -8.70 10.73 2.03
N THR A 166 -7.59 11.08 2.69
CA THR A 166 -7.17 12.47 2.94
C THR A 166 -5.99 12.89 2.09
N SER A 167 -5.45 11.97 1.28
CA SER A 167 -4.34 12.25 0.36
C SER A 167 -4.39 11.31 -0.84
N LEU A 168 -3.23 10.88 -1.35
CA LEU A 168 -3.11 10.07 -2.55
C LEU A 168 -3.81 8.70 -2.40
N VAL A 169 -4.56 8.37 -3.44
CA VAL A 169 -5.21 7.07 -3.65
C VAL A 169 -4.54 6.38 -4.83
N TRP A 170 -4.06 5.16 -4.64
CA TRP A 170 -3.35 4.38 -5.65
C TRP A 170 -4.29 3.41 -6.38
N GLY A 171 -4.02 3.11 -7.64
CA GLY A 171 -4.85 2.27 -8.53
C GLY A 171 -5.79 3.07 -9.43
N GLY A 172 -5.87 4.39 -9.25
CA GLY A 172 -6.75 5.28 -10.01
C GLY A 172 -8.24 5.09 -9.69
N VAL A 173 -9.07 6.01 -10.19
CA VAL A 173 -10.54 5.99 -9.99
C VAL A 173 -11.26 4.86 -10.74
N LEU A 174 -10.56 4.18 -11.64
CA LEU A 174 -11.09 3.08 -12.45
C LEU A 174 -10.84 1.70 -11.83
N SER A 175 -10.03 1.61 -10.77
CA SER A 175 -9.86 0.35 -10.05
C SER A 175 -11.06 0.08 -9.15
N GLU A 176 -11.52 -1.17 -9.12
CA GLU A 176 -12.56 -1.63 -8.20
C GLU A 176 -12.13 -1.49 -6.72
N TRP A 177 -10.83 -1.60 -6.44
CA TRP A 177 -10.28 -1.56 -5.08
C TRP A 177 -9.10 -0.58 -5.02
N PRO A 178 -9.39 0.73 -4.97
CA PRO A 178 -8.35 1.72 -4.82
C PRO A 178 -7.67 1.61 -3.45
N PHE A 179 -6.38 1.88 -3.43
CA PHE A 179 -5.54 1.74 -2.24
C PHE A 179 -5.26 3.09 -1.61
N ALA A 180 -5.88 3.32 -0.45
CA ALA A 180 -5.55 4.44 0.44
C ALA A 180 -4.75 3.88 1.64
N PRO A 181 -3.43 4.12 1.72
CA PRO A 181 -2.60 3.56 2.78
C PRO A 181 -2.83 4.28 4.11
N TRP A 182 -2.85 3.58 5.24
CA TRP A 182 -2.89 4.23 6.56
C TRP A 182 -1.65 5.11 6.78
N PRO A 183 -1.73 6.29 7.43
CA PRO A 183 -2.90 6.99 7.97
C PRO A 183 -3.49 8.01 6.97
N SER A 184 -3.34 7.80 5.67
CA SER A 184 -3.84 8.70 4.62
C SER A 184 -5.35 8.61 4.40
N TYR A 185 -6.10 8.21 5.42
CA TYR A 185 -7.56 8.18 5.42
C TYR A 185 -8.09 8.41 6.83
N GLN A 186 -9.31 8.94 6.94
CA GLN A 186 -10.11 8.93 8.15
C GLN A 186 -11.06 7.73 8.09
N ALA A 187 -11.17 6.97 9.17
CA ALA A 187 -12.01 5.79 9.22
C ALA A 187 -13.13 5.95 10.25
N GLY A 188 -14.28 5.32 10.00
CA GLY A 188 -15.41 5.32 10.90
C GLY A 188 -16.44 4.25 10.55
N GLU A 189 -17.53 4.23 11.30
CA GLU A 189 -18.68 3.34 11.10
C GLU A 189 -19.96 4.17 11.01
N SER A 190 -20.89 3.76 10.14
CA SER A 190 -22.19 4.41 9.97
C SER A 190 -23.28 3.40 9.64
N GLU A 191 -24.36 3.41 10.44
CA GLU A 191 -25.59 2.68 10.12
C GLU A 191 -26.37 3.34 8.97
N LYS A 192 -26.39 4.69 8.92
CA LYS A 192 -27.11 5.43 7.88
C LYS A 192 -26.54 5.13 6.51
N LEU A 193 -25.21 5.08 6.39
CA LEU A 193 -24.51 4.72 5.16
C LEU A 193 -24.91 3.33 4.68
N LYS A 194 -24.94 2.34 5.58
CA LYS A 194 -25.40 0.99 5.26
C LYS A 194 -26.83 1.00 4.71
N ARG A 195 -27.77 1.62 5.43
CA ARG A 195 -29.18 1.68 5.02
C ARG A 195 -29.35 2.38 3.66
N GLY A 196 -28.57 3.43 3.40
CA GLY A 196 -28.54 4.12 2.11
C GLY A 196 -28.08 3.23 0.96
N ILE A 197 -26.98 2.48 1.15
CA ILE A 197 -26.45 1.54 0.16
C ILE A 197 -27.45 0.40 -0.10
N GLU A 198 -28.04 -0.18 0.95
CA GLU A 198 -29.04 -1.24 0.81
C GLU A 198 -30.32 -0.77 0.10
N ALA A 199 -30.76 0.47 0.36
CA ALA A 199 -31.91 1.05 -0.33
C ALA A 199 -31.63 1.23 -1.82
N LEU A 200 -30.43 1.72 -2.18
CA LEU A 200 -30.01 1.84 -3.58
C LEU A 200 -29.97 0.47 -4.27
N HIS A 201 -29.43 -0.55 -3.60
CA HIS A 201 -29.37 -1.91 -4.14
C HIS A 201 -30.77 -2.50 -4.38
N ARG A 202 -31.71 -2.34 -3.43
CA ARG A 202 -33.10 -2.79 -3.60
C ARG A 202 -33.79 -2.11 -4.79
N ASN A 203 -33.62 -0.80 -4.93
CA ASN A 203 -34.23 -0.04 -6.01
C ASN A 203 -33.65 -0.41 -7.38
N ALA A 204 -32.34 -0.69 -7.46
CA ALA A 204 -31.69 -1.12 -8.71
C ALA A 204 -32.20 -2.49 -9.20
N VAL A 205 -32.56 -3.39 -8.29
CA VAL A 205 -33.12 -4.72 -8.64
C VAL A 205 -34.56 -4.62 -9.16
N GLN A 206 -35.35 -3.63 -8.72
CA GLN A 206 -36.74 -3.45 -9.14
C GLN A 206 -36.92 -2.81 -10.53
N VAL A 207 -35.88 -2.18 -11.08
CA VAL A 207 -35.91 -1.49 -12.38
C VAL A 207 -35.45 -2.41 -13.54
N ARG A 208 -35.08 -3.67 -13.23
CA ARG A 208 -34.78 -4.73 -14.21
C ARG A 208 -35.98 -5.64 -14.43
#